data_AF-A0A3D3FCD3-F1
#
_entry.id   AF-A0A3D3FCD3-F1
#
_cell.length_a   1.000
_cell.length_b   1.000
_cell.length_c   1.000
_cell.angle_alpha   90.00
_cell.angle_beta   90.00
_cell.angle_gamma   90.00
#
_symmetry.space_group_name_H-M   'P 1'
#
loop_
_entity.id
_entity.type
_entity.pdbx_description
1 polymer ?
#
loop_
_entity_poly.entity_id
_entity_poly.type
_entity_poly.pdbx_seq_one_letter_code
_entity_poly.pdbx_strand_id
1 'polypeptide(L)'
;MIKVNLKGNVREFEPGTTVAEVAKSIGMGLYKAACAGRLNEKVIDLRTPLKADCTLAILTFDDTDGKKAYWHTTAHIMAQAVQHLFPDAKFAIGPAIENGFYYDFDLPRTLTPQDLTAIEAEMKKIIKADIPLERIEVPAEKALQMMQDAKQDYKVELIKEHSSKGETITFYKQGDYIDLCVGPHLMSTGCVKAVKLTNCTGAYWRADANNKMLQRVYGISFPKAADLNHYVAMLEEAKKRDHRKLGRELELFTIMEEGPGFPFFLPKGMVLQNLLMDYWREVHQKAGYQEISTPVILSRKLWERSGHWAHYKQNMYTTVIDGEDYAIKPMNCPGGMLVYNFKPRSYKDLPLRLGEVGLVHRHELSGALHGLMRVRCFHQDDAHIFMTPDQMKSEIQGVVRLIDGVYKTFGFSYFIELSTMPEDHMGDKETWDNATQVLRDAVTELGYSYEVNEGDGAFYGPKLDFHLRDCLGRTWQCGTIQLDFQLPERFELTYTGADGQKHRPIMLNQNSDKAFNGTKHHTVQHNRT
;
A
#
# COMPACT_ATOMS: atom_id res chain seq x y z
N MET A 1 19.44 23.84 34.09
CA MET A 1 19.98 23.10 32.92
C MET A 1 19.28 21.77 32.76
N ILE A 2 18.77 21.50 31.56
CA ILE A 2 18.27 20.18 31.12
C ILE A 2 19.35 19.50 30.26
N LYS A 3 19.43 18.18 30.32
CA LYS A 3 20.32 17.36 29.50
C LYS A 3 19.60 16.87 28.25
N VAL A 4 20.09 17.28 27.09
CA VAL A 4 19.56 16.88 25.79
C VAL A 4 20.57 15.94 25.12
N ASN A 5 20.18 14.68 24.93
CA ASN A 5 20.96 13.68 24.22
C ASN A 5 20.74 13.78 22.70
N LEU A 6 21.76 14.24 21.98
CA LEU A 6 21.78 14.40 20.53
C LEU A 6 22.57 13.25 19.90
N LYS A 7 21.93 12.09 19.69
CA LYS A 7 22.54 10.89 19.09
C LYS A 7 23.86 10.48 19.78
N GLY A 8 23.86 10.41 21.11
CA GLY A 8 25.01 10.02 21.94
C GLY A 8 25.87 11.19 22.42
N ASN A 9 25.63 12.42 21.93
CA ASN A 9 26.29 13.63 22.43
C ASN A 9 25.33 14.38 23.38
N VAL A 10 25.60 14.31 24.68
CA VAL A 10 24.80 14.98 25.71
C VAL A 10 25.26 16.43 25.84
N ARG A 11 24.33 17.37 25.67
CA ARG A 11 24.55 18.81 25.87
C ARG A 11 23.56 19.38 26.88
N GLU A 12 23.94 20.47 27.52
CA GLU A 12 23.11 21.14 28.52
C GLU A 12 22.49 22.42 27.94
N PHE A 13 21.20 22.61 28.19
CA PHE A 13 20.43 23.78 27.75
C PHE A 13 19.59 24.35 28.90
N GLU A 14 19.17 25.61 28.81
CA GLU A 14 18.22 26.17 29.78
C GLU A 14 16.82 25.58 29.56
N PRO A 15 16.05 25.28 30.63
CA PRO A 15 14.66 24.86 30.50
C PRO A 15 13.85 25.89 29.70
N GLY A 16 13.07 25.42 28.72
CA GLY A 16 12.33 26.27 27.80
C GLY A 16 13.02 26.50 26.45
N THR A 17 14.30 26.12 26.31
CA THR A 17 14.99 26.13 25.00
C THR A 17 14.20 25.30 23.99
N THR A 18 13.93 25.86 22.83
CA THR A 18 13.17 25.22 21.74
C THR A 18 14.04 24.26 20.93
N VAL A 19 13.40 23.30 20.25
CA VAL A 19 14.08 22.41 19.29
C VAL A 19 14.83 23.22 18.22
N ALA A 20 14.24 24.32 17.75
CA ALA A 20 14.84 25.26 16.80
C ALA A 20 16.16 25.87 17.33
N GLU A 21 16.19 26.30 18.60
CA GLU A 21 17.38 26.86 19.23
C GLU A 21 18.47 25.80 19.43
N VAL A 22 18.08 24.58 19.79
CA VAL A 22 19.01 23.44 19.84
C VAL A 22 19.63 23.18 18.46
N ALA A 23 18.83 23.11 17.39
CA ALA A 23 19.33 22.95 16.03
C ALA A 23 20.31 24.07 15.62
N LYS A 24 19.99 25.32 15.99
CA LYS A 24 20.85 26.48 15.77
C LYS A 24 22.19 26.39 16.52
N SER A 25 22.19 25.84 17.73
CA SER A 25 23.41 25.62 18.52
C SER A 25 24.33 24.53 17.95
N ILE A 26 23.79 23.58 17.18
CA ILE A 26 24.57 22.55 16.49
C ILE A 26 25.22 23.15 15.23
N GLY A 27 24.46 23.94 14.48
CA GLY A 27 24.99 24.67 13.33
C GLY A 27 23.91 25.31 12.49
N MET A 28 24.24 26.45 11.88
CA MET A 28 23.30 27.22 11.05
C MET A 28 22.81 26.44 9.82
N GLY A 29 23.65 25.57 9.26
CA GLY A 29 23.27 24.69 8.14
C GLY A 29 22.17 23.72 8.53
N LEU A 30 22.31 23.06 9.69
CA LEU A 30 21.30 22.14 10.21
C LEU A 30 20.01 22.87 10.57
N TYR A 31 20.10 24.04 11.22
CA TYR A 31 18.94 24.87 11.53
C TYR A 31 18.12 25.23 10.28
N LYS A 32 18.78 25.61 9.18
CA LYS A 32 18.12 25.94 7.92
C LYS A 32 17.49 24.71 7.23
N ALA A 33 18.04 23.52 7.47
CA ALA A 33 17.54 22.27 6.90
C ALA A 33 16.51 21.55 7.80
N ALA A 34 16.36 21.98 9.05
CA ALA A 34 15.47 21.37 10.02
C ALA A 34 14.01 21.52 9.60
N CYS A 35 13.28 20.40 9.61
CA CYS A 35 11.87 20.33 9.27
C CYS A 35 10.99 20.02 10.50
N ALA A 36 11.49 19.17 11.41
CA ALA A 36 10.82 18.79 12.65
C ALA A 36 11.84 18.28 13.68
N GLY A 37 11.40 18.03 14.92
CA GLY A 37 12.17 17.29 15.93
C GLY A 37 11.56 15.93 16.21
N ARG A 38 12.37 14.97 16.68
CA ARG A 38 11.89 13.74 17.32
C ARG A 38 12.34 13.72 18.78
N LEU A 39 11.38 13.78 19.70
CA LEU A 39 11.60 13.81 21.14
C LEU A 39 11.11 12.49 21.75
N ASN A 40 12.03 11.66 22.24
CA ASN A 40 11.72 10.35 22.83
C ASN A 40 10.73 9.55 21.95
N GLU A 41 11.05 9.39 20.67
CA GLU A 41 10.23 8.78 19.60
C GLU A 41 9.05 9.60 19.05
N LYS A 42 8.58 10.66 19.73
CA LYS A 42 7.46 11.48 19.23
C LYS A 42 7.95 12.60 18.31
N VAL A 43 7.36 12.71 17.12
CA VAL A 43 7.61 13.82 16.19
C VAL A 43 6.95 15.09 16.72
N ILE A 44 7.71 16.19 16.79
CA ILE A 44 7.29 17.47 17.36
C ILE A 44 7.72 18.66 16.48
N ASP A 45 7.08 19.80 16.72
CA ASP A 45 7.37 21.05 16.02
C ASP A 45 8.70 21.67 16.50
N LEU A 46 9.38 22.39 15.61
CA LEU A 46 10.64 23.06 15.96
C LEU A 46 10.46 24.14 17.04
N ARG A 47 9.23 24.67 17.21
CA ARG A 47 8.86 25.65 18.23
C ARG A 47 8.65 25.04 19.61
N THR A 48 8.63 23.71 19.74
CA THR A 48 8.32 23.06 21.02
C THR A 48 9.41 23.34 22.06
N PRO A 49 9.07 23.90 23.24
CA PRO A 49 10.02 24.14 24.32
C PRO A 49 10.35 22.83 25.05
N LEU A 50 11.63 22.60 25.32
CA LEU A 50 12.12 21.46 26.08
C LEU A 50 12.06 21.76 27.58
N LYS A 51 11.30 20.96 28.34
CA LYS A 51 11.05 21.20 29.77
C LYS A 51 11.81 20.27 30.71
N ALA A 52 12.33 19.15 30.20
CA ALA A 52 13.01 18.13 30.98
C ALA A 52 14.09 17.45 30.12
N ASP A 53 14.92 16.65 30.78
CA ASP A 53 15.93 15.83 30.13
C ASP A 53 15.29 14.92 29.08
N CYS A 54 15.92 14.84 27.90
CA CYS A 54 15.32 14.15 26.77
C CYS A 54 16.35 13.69 25.73
N THR A 55 15.91 12.76 24.88
CA THR A 55 16.61 12.40 23.64
C THR A 55 15.96 13.13 22.47
N LEU A 56 16.77 13.88 21.71
CA LEU A 56 16.31 14.70 20.61
C LEU A 56 17.07 14.36 19.33
N ALA A 57 16.33 14.13 18.26
CA ALA A 57 16.86 14.12 16.90
C ALA A 57 16.27 15.29 16.09
N ILE A 58 17.13 16.02 15.37
CA ILE A 58 16.68 17.01 14.39
C ILE A 58 16.42 16.29 13.08
N LEU A 59 15.19 16.41 12.58
CA LEU A 59 14.75 15.77 11.35
C LEU A 59 14.82 16.78 10.21
N THR A 60 15.38 16.35 9.09
CA THR A 60 15.56 17.12 7.86
C THR A 60 14.69 16.54 6.75
N PHE A 61 14.72 17.14 5.55
CA PHE A 61 14.00 16.59 4.41
C PHE A 61 14.49 15.19 3.97
N ASP A 62 15.66 14.75 4.44
CA ASP A 62 16.15 13.39 4.14
C ASP A 62 15.47 12.33 5.02
N ASP A 63 14.85 12.74 6.13
CA ASP A 63 14.13 11.86 7.06
C ASP A 63 12.64 11.78 6.68
N THR A 64 12.03 10.59 6.80
CA THR A 64 10.62 10.34 6.45
C THR A 64 9.65 11.32 7.13
N ASP A 65 9.80 11.56 8.43
CA ASP A 65 8.93 12.48 9.17
C ASP A 65 9.24 13.95 8.87
N GLY A 66 10.48 14.26 8.47
CA GLY A 66 10.84 15.59 8.00
C GLY A 66 10.20 15.91 6.64
N LYS A 67 10.14 14.94 5.71
CA LYS A 67 9.37 15.07 4.46
C LYS A 67 7.89 15.31 4.73
N LYS A 68 7.30 14.55 5.66
CA LYS A 68 5.89 14.75 6.07
C LYS A 68 5.64 16.16 6.56
N ALA A 69 6.46 16.69 7.47
CA ALA A 69 6.33 18.07 7.97
C ALA A 69 6.47 19.12 6.85
N TYR A 70 7.40 18.88 5.92
CA TYR A 70 7.64 19.74 4.76
C TYR A 70 6.45 19.80 3.81
N TRP A 71 5.93 18.63 3.42
CA TRP A 71 4.77 18.53 2.53
C TRP A 71 3.49 19.01 3.20
N HIS A 72 3.32 18.77 4.50
CA HIS A 72 2.19 19.28 5.26
C HIS A 72 2.15 20.81 5.29
N THR A 73 3.30 21.45 5.47
CA THR A 73 3.43 22.91 5.33
C THR A 73 3.11 23.38 3.91
N THR A 74 3.51 22.61 2.91
CA THR A 74 3.17 22.93 1.52
C THR A 74 1.67 22.82 1.24
N ALA A 75 0.97 21.88 1.88
CA ALA A 75 -0.48 21.75 1.80
C ALA A 75 -1.19 23.00 2.35
N HIS A 76 -0.73 23.57 3.47
CA HIS A 76 -1.26 24.83 4.00
C HIS A 76 -0.97 26.03 3.08
N ILE A 77 0.22 26.09 2.48
CA ILE A 77 0.54 27.10 1.45
C ILE A 77 -0.43 26.99 0.26
N MET A 78 -0.75 25.77 -0.18
CA MET A 78 -1.75 25.56 -1.24
C MET A 78 -3.14 26.02 -0.80
N ALA A 79 -3.55 25.71 0.43
CA ALA A 79 -4.86 26.11 0.94
C ALA A 79 -4.99 27.64 1.06
N GLN A 80 -3.95 28.33 1.53
CA GLN A 80 -3.91 29.80 1.50
C GLN A 80 -3.98 30.35 0.08
N ALA A 81 -3.24 29.77 -0.88
CA ALA A 81 -3.32 30.17 -2.28
C ALA A 81 -4.73 29.99 -2.86
N VAL A 82 -5.40 28.89 -2.50
CA VAL A 82 -6.81 28.66 -2.89
C VAL A 82 -7.72 29.69 -2.23
N GLN A 83 -7.51 30.04 -0.95
CA GLN A 83 -8.29 31.08 -0.27
C GLN A 83 -8.21 32.44 -0.99
N HIS A 84 -7.02 32.84 -1.43
CA HIS A 84 -6.82 34.10 -2.16
C HIS A 84 -7.58 34.13 -3.49
N LEU A 85 -7.64 32.99 -4.19
CA LEU A 85 -8.28 32.87 -5.51
C LEU A 85 -9.77 32.55 -5.42
N PHE A 86 -10.20 31.89 -4.35
CA PHE A 86 -11.56 31.43 -4.09
C PHE A 86 -11.93 31.75 -2.63
N PRO A 87 -12.35 33.00 -2.33
CA PRO A 87 -12.63 33.44 -0.95
C PRO A 87 -13.71 32.64 -0.23
N ASP A 88 -14.66 32.07 -0.99
CA ASP A 88 -15.75 31.23 -0.47
C ASP A 88 -15.37 29.74 -0.32
N ALA A 89 -14.10 29.38 -0.52
CA ALA A 89 -13.64 28.00 -0.40
C ALA A 89 -13.85 27.46 1.02
N LYS A 90 -14.33 26.21 1.11
CA LYS A 90 -14.32 25.46 2.37
C LYS A 90 -13.24 24.39 2.34
N PHE A 91 -12.49 24.32 3.41
CA PHE A 91 -11.32 23.46 3.56
C PHE A 91 -11.70 22.21 4.35
N ALA A 92 -11.42 21.03 3.80
CA ALA A 92 -11.66 19.76 4.46
C ALA A 92 -10.37 19.23 5.11
N ILE A 93 -9.65 18.32 4.43
CA ILE A 93 -8.43 17.68 4.94
C ILE A 93 -7.28 17.84 3.94
N GLY A 94 -6.05 18.01 4.45
CA GLY A 94 -4.86 18.17 3.63
C GLY A 94 -3.59 17.51 4.19
N PRO A 95 -3.52 16.17 4.22
CA PRO A 95 -2.39 15.46 4.80
C PRO A 95 -1.19 15.41 3.85
N ALA A 96 0.00 15.21 4.44
CA ALA A 96 1.15 14.70 3.71
C ALA A 96 0.97 13.19 3.41
N ILE A 97 1.44 12.77 2.25
CA ILE A 97 1.41 11.38 1.77
C ILE A 97 2.83 10.95 1.35
N GLU A 98 3.02 9.68 1.00
CA GLU A 98 4.34 9.12 0.69
C GLU A 98 5.14 9.91 -0.37
N ASN A 99 4.45 10.51 -1.35
CA ASN A 99 5.05 11.23 -2.47
C ASN A 99 4.46 12.64 -2.64
N GLY A 100 4.31 13.38 -1.55
CA GLY A 100 3.83 14.77 -1.57
C GLY A 100 2.69 15.03 -0.60
N PHE A 101 1.65 15.71 -1.06
CA PHE A 101 0.47 16.06 -0.28
C PHE A 101 -0.75 16.15 -1.18
N TYR A 102 -1.93 16.17 -0.57
CA TYR A 102 -3.14 16.65 -1.21
C TYR A 102 -3.91 17.58 -0.29
N TYR A 103 -4.91 18.26 -0.83
CA TYR A 103 -5.91 18.97 -0.02
C TYR A 103 -7.28 18.87 -0.70
N ASP A 104 -8.32 18.59 0.10
CA ASP A 104 -9.71 18.51 -0.33
C ASP A 104 -10.42 19.85 -0.13
N PHE A 105 -11.00 20.37 -1.22
CA PHE A 105 -11.72 21.63 -1.23
C PHE A 105 -13.18 21.46 -1.66
N ASP A 106 -14.07 22.18 -0.98
CA ASP A 106 -15.40 22.47 -1.48
C ASP A 106 -15.39 23.87 -2.10
N LEU A 107 -15.62 23.92 -3.41
CA LEU A 107 -15.51 25.13 -4.23
C LEU A 107 -16.80 25.34 -5.03
N PRO A 108 -17.13 26.59 -5.38
CA PRO A 108 -18.36 26.91 -6.11
C PRO A 108 -18.41 26.32 -7.53
N ARG A 109 -17.26 25.97 -8.10
CA ARG A 109 -17.14 25.33 -9.42
C ARG A 109 -15.96 24.36 -9.45
N THR A 110 -15.95 23.49 -10.46
CA THR A 110 -14.82 22.60 -10.73
C THR A 110 -13.58 23.37 -11.17
N LEU A 111 -12.42 22.96 -10.65
CA LEU A 111 -11.10 23.46 -11.03
C LEU A 111 -10.72 22.96 -12.42
N THR A 112 -10.16 23.87 -13.20
CA THR A 112 -9.59 23.62 -14.53
C THR A 112 -8.07 23.51 -14.44
N PRO A 113 -7.39 22.97 -15.47
CA PRO A 113 -5.92 22.98 -15.54
C PRO A 113 -5.31 24.39 -15.42
N GLN A 114 -6.02 25.42 -15.90
CA GLN A 114 -5.62 26.82 -15.77
C GLN A 114 -5.68 27.29 -14.32
N ASP A 115 -6.69 26.86 -13.55
CA ASP A 115 -6.78 27.17 -12.12
C ASP A 115 -5.61 26.57 -11.35
N LEU A 116 -5.19 25.34 -11.65
CA LEU A 116 -3.99 24.74 -11.03
C LEU A 116 -2.73 25.57 -11.30
N THR A 117 -2.62 26.13 -12.51
CA THR A 117 -1.50 27.01 -12.86
C THR A 117 -1.55 28.33 -12.08
N ALA A 118 -2.75 28.90 -11.89
CA ALA A 118 -2.96 30.09 -11.08
C ALA A 118 -2.67 29.86 -9.60
N ILE A 119 -3.15 28.74 -9.03
CA ILE A 119 -2.87 28.34 -7.64
C ILE A 119 -1.36 28.16 -7.44
N GLU A 120 -0.67 27.44 -8.33
CA GLU A 120 0.79 27.26 -8.22
C GLU A 120 1.55 28.60 -8.28
N ALA A 121 1.09 29.55 -9.11
CA ALA A 121 1.66 30.89 -9.16
C ALA A 121 1.46 31.67 -7.85
N GLU A 122 0.28 31.55 -7.24
CA GLU A 122 -0.04 32.18 -5.96
C GLU A 122 0.74 31.55 -4.80
N MET A 123 0.90 30.21 -4.77
CA MET A 123 1.76 29.50 -3.83
C MET A 123 3.20 30.02 -3.89
N LYS A 124 3.74 30.27 -5.09
CA LYS A 124 5.09 30.83 -5.26
C LYS A 124 5.21 32.24 -4.69
N LYS A 125 4.15 33.06 -4.73
CA LYS A 125 4.14 34.38 -4.09
C LYS A 125 4.17 34.25 -2.56
N ILE A 126 3.35 33.36 -2.00
CA ILE A 126 3.30 33.08 -0.56
C ILE A 126 4.67 32.59 -0.06
N ILE A 127 5.28 31.63 -0.76
CA ILE A 127 6.62 31.12 -0.45
C ILE A 127 7.66 32.24 -0.46
N LYS A 128 7.61 33.13 -1.46
CA LYS A 128 8.54 34.26 -1.58
C LYS A 128 8.36 35.28 -0.45
N ALA A 129 7.16 35.42 0.09
CA ALA A 129 6.86 36.32 1.20
C ALA A 129 7.44 35.83 2.54
N ASP A 130 7.87 34.57 2.65
CA ASP A 130 8.51 33.98 3.83
C ASP A 130 7.74 34.22 5.13
N ILE A 131 6.41 34.05 5.05
CA ILE A 131 5.48 34.28 6.15
C ILE A 131 5.77 33.30 7.30
N PRO A 132 6.00 33.79 8.54
CA PRO A 132 6.15 32.94 9.72
C PRO A 132 4.87 32.18 10.02
N LEU A 133 5.00 30.91 10.45
CA LEU A 133 3.88 30.10 10.91
C LEU A 133 3.76 30.19 12.44
N GLU A 134 2.55 30.43 12.94
CA GLU A 134 2.22 30.52 14.36
C GLU A 134 1.30 29.37 14.77
N ARG A 135 1.71 28.57 15.77
CA ARG A 135 0.87 27.54 16.38
C ARG A 135 0.08 28.15 17.53
N ILE A 136 -1.24 28.02 17.50
CA ILE A 136 -2.15 28.59 18.49
C ILE A 136 -3.00 27.46 19.08
N GLU A 137 -3.03 27.36 20.40
CA GLU A 137 -3.97 26.47 21.09
C GLU A 137 -5.24 27.27 21.41
N VAL A 138 -6.40 26.73 21.04
CA VAL A 138 -7.68 27.43 21.15
C VAL A 138 -8.68 26.53 21.89
N PRO A 139 -9.39 27.02 22.91
CA PRO A 139 -10.46 26.25 23.54
C PRO A 139 -11.51 25.79 22.53
N ALA A 140 -12.03 24.58 22.68
CA ALA A 140 -12.93 23.97 21.70
C ALA A 140 -14.15 24.84 21.35
N GLU A 141 -14.79 25.46 22.34
CA GLU A 141 -15.94 26.36 22.13
C GLU A 141 -15.58 27.57 21.25
N LYS A 142 -14.43 28.20 21.53
CA LYS A 142 -13.94 29.34 20.74
C LYS A 142 -13.53 28.92 19.33
N ALA A 143 -12.89 27.75 19.19
CA ALA A 143 -12.52 27.18 17.91
C ALA A 143 -13.76 26.89 17.03
N LEU A 144 -14.83 26.36 17.63
CA LEU A 144 -16.11 26.14 16.96
C LEU A 144 -16.71 27.46 16.46
N GLN A 145 -16.78 28.47 17.32
CA GLN A 145 -17.31 29.77 16.92
C GLN A 145 -16.50 30.39 15.78
N MET A 146 -15.16 30.37 15.87
CA MET A 146 -14.26 30.88 14.83
C MET A 146 -14.51 30.22 13.47
N MET A 147 -14.67 28.89 13.43
CA MET A 147 -14.90 28.16 12.18
C MET A 147 -16.34 28.29 11.67
N GLN A 148 -17.32 28.47 12.55
CA GLN A 148 -18.71 28.79 12.17
C GLN A 148 -18.82 30.17 11.52
N ASP A 149 -18.19 31.18 12.13
CA ASP A 149 -18.17 32.55 11.60
C ASP A 149 -17.47 32.59 10.24
N ALA A 150 -16.42 31.77 10.07
CA ALA A 150 -15.71 31.59 8.80
C ALA A 150 -16.41 30.64 7.80
N LYS A 151 -17.59 30.09 8.15
CA LYS A 151 -18.37 29.14 7.33
C LYS A 151 -17.60 27.88 6.89
N GLN A 152 -16.70 27.41 7.74
CA GLN A 152 -15.84 26.23 7.52
C GLN A 152 -16.48 24.95 8.11
N ASP A 153 -17.57 24.49 7.50
CA ASP A 153 -18.41 23.40 8.03
C ASP A 153 -17.63 22.11 8.34
N TYR A 154 -16.71 21.72 7.46
CA TYR A 154 -15.86 20.54 7.65
C TYR A 154 -14.96 20.67 8.88
N LYS A 155 -14.42 21.87 9.13
CA LYS A 155 -13.58 22.14 10.31
C LYS A 155 -14.40 22.13 11.59
N VAL A 156 -15.65 22.61 11.55
CA VAL A 156 -16.59 22.52 12.67
C VAL A 156 -16.86 21.06 13.04
N GLU A 157 -17.08 20.19 12.04
CA GLU A 157 -17.27 18.74 12.28
C GLU A 157 -16.02 18.11 12.92
N LEU A 158 -14.83 18.40 12.38
CA LEU A 158 -13.56 17.89 12.91
C LEU A 158 -13.32 18.37 14.36
N ILE A 159 -13.57 19.64 14.68
CA ILE A 159 -13.40 20.15 16.05
C ILE A 159 -14.32 19.43 17.02
N LYS A 160 -15.59 19.18 16.65
CA LYS A 160 -16.52 18.40 17.49
C LYS A 160 -15.99 16.99 17.75
N GLU A 161 -15.48 16.33 16.72
CA GLU A 161 -14.90 15.00 16.85
C GLU A 161 -13.69 14.99 17.79
N HIS A 162 -12.69 15.83 17.53
CA HIS A 162 -11.45 15.87 18.33
C HIS A 162 -11.73 16.31 19.78
N SER A 163 -12.58 17.31 19.99
CA SER A 163 -12.94 17.76 21.35
C SER A 163 -13.71 16.69 22.14
N SER A 164 -14.55 15.88 21.49
CA SER A 164 -15.25 14.77 22.15
C SER A 164 -14.30 13.68 22.67
N LYS A 165 -13.11 13.56 22.06
CA LYS A 165 -12.03 12.65 22.48
C LYS A 165 -11.10 13.28 23.54
N GLY A 166 -11.36 14.52 23.98
CA GLY A 166 -10.52 15.25 24.92
C GLY A 166 -9.21 15.75 24.32
N GLU A 167 -9.10 15.82 22.99
CA GLU A 167 -7.88 16.27 22.31
C GLU A 167 -7.76 17.81 22.36
N THR A 168 -6.52 18.30 22.47
CA THR A 168 -6.24 19.74 22.42
C THR A 168 -6.46 20.27 21.01
N ILE A 169 -7.31 21.29 20.88
CA ILE A 169 -7.61 21.93 19.60
C ILE A 169 -6.53 22.96 19.27
N THR A 170 -5.87 22.77 18.14
CA THR A 170 -4.76 23.64 17.70
C THR A 170 -4.92 24.10 16.28
N PHE A 171 -4.43 25.31 16.02
CA PHE A 171 -4.43 25.95 14.72
C PHE A 171 -3.02 26.35 14.32
N TYR A 172 -2.77 26.36 13.02
CA TYR A 172 -1.62 27.03 12.43
C TYR A 172 -2.10 28.23 11.64
N LYS A 173 -1.52 29.39 11.93
CA LYS A 173 -1.75 30.64 11.23
C LYS A 173 -0.53 30.98 10.38
N GLN A 174 -0.76 31.35 9.12
CA GLN A 174 0.24 31.91 8.20
C GLN A 174 -0.35 33.12 7.47
N GLY A 175 -0.02 34.32 7.96
CA GLY A 175 -0.57 35.55 7.40
C GLY A 175 -2.06 35.68 7.69
N ASP A 176 -2.86 35.73 6.64
CA ASP A 176 -4.33 35.81 6.67
C ASP A 176 -5.02 34.44 6.68
N TYR A 177 -4.29 33.36 6.46
CA TYR A 177 -4.80 31.99 6.53
C TYR A 177 -4.61 31.39 7.92
N ILE A 178 -5.64 30.70 8.41
CA ILE A 178 -5.62 29.93 9.66
C ILE A 178 -6.34 28.61 9.45
N ASP A 179 -5.76 27.51 9.93
CA ASP A 179 -6.35 26.19 9.76
C ASP A 179 -6.18 25.27 10.97
N LEU A 180 -7.18 24.43 11.18
CA LEU A 180 -7.20 23.39 12.21
C LEU A 180 -6.17 22.33 11.87
N CYS A 181 -5.12 22.22 12.67
CA CYS A 181 -4.03 21.29 12.42
C CYS A 181 -3.20 21.05 13.68
N VAL A 182 -2.74 19.81 13.86
CA VAL A 182 -1.86 19.39 14.97
C VAL A 182 -0.37 19.64 14.63
N GLY A 183 -0.03 19.64 13.35
CA GLY A 183 1.34 19.76 12.83
C GLY A 183 2.12 18.44 12.87
N PRO A 184 3.46 18.48 12.87
CA PRO A 184 4.31 19.69 12.88
C PRO A 184 4.31 20.44 11.54
N HIS A 185 4.74 21.70 11.57
CA HIS A 185 4.99 22.53 10.39
C HIS A 185 6.37 23.18 10.41
N LEU A 186 6.86 23.57 9.22
CA LEU A 186 8.09 24.36 9.10
C LEU A 186 7.95 25.72 9.79
N MET A 187 9.08 26.39 10.04
CA MET A 187 9.12 27.68 10.74
C MET A 187 8.45 28.82 9.95
N SER A 188 8.59 28.79 8.62
CA SER A 188 8.00 29.78 7.72
C SER A 188 7.68 29.16 6.36
N THR A 189 6.82 29.84 5.60
CA THR A 189 6.47 29.41 4.24
C THR A 189 7.67 29.44 3.29
N GLY A 190 8.66 30.30 3.53
CA GLY A 190 9.87 30.39 2.71
C GLY A 190 10.86 29.26 2.93
N CYS A 191 10.67 28.39 3.93
CA CYS A 191 11.39 27.13 4.02
C CYS A 191 11.07 26.19 2.84
N VAL A 192 9.85 26.29 2.29
CA VAL A 192 9.49 25.60 1.05
C VAL A 192 10.16 26.30 -0.14
N LYS A 193 10.75 25.57 -1.10
CA LYS A 193 11.48 26.19 -2.22
C LYS A 193 10.87 25.88 -3.57
N ALA A 194 10.81 24.61 -3.95
CA ALA A 194 10.29 24.18 -5.24
C ALA A 194 8.97 23.47 -5.02
N VAL A 195 7.91 23.86 -5.74
CA VAL A 195 6.57 23.26 -5.63
C VAL A 195 5.94 23.05 -7.00
N LYS A 196 5.18 21.96 -7.13
CA LYS A 196 4.43 21.60 -8.33
C LYS A 196 3.09 20.99 -7.96
N LEU A 197 2.00 21.47 -8.57
CA LEU A 197 0.71 20.77 -8.53
C LEU A 197 0.65 19.72 -9.64
N THR A 198 0.15 18.53 -9.33
CA THR A 198 0.21 17.36 -10.22
C THR A 198 -1.11 17.08 -10.91
N ASN A 199 -2.20 16.90 -10.16
CA ASN A 199 -3.54 16.67 -10.70
C ASN A 199 -4.64 17.14 -9.73
N CYS A 200 -5.88 17.13 -10.23
CA CYS A 200 -7.08 17.38 -9.44
C CYS A 200 -8.08 16.24 -9.71
N THR A 201 -8.61 15.63 -8.66
CA THR A 201 -9.58 14.52 -8.76
C THR A 201 -10.80 14.78 -7.87
N GLY A 202 -11.89 14.06 -8.09
CA GLY A 202 -13.01 14.05 -7.15
C GLY A 202 -12.69 13.18 -5.92
N ALA A 203 -13.15 13.60 -4.75
CA ALA A 203 -13.10 12.81 -3.51
C ALA A 203 -14.40 12.98 -2.74
N TYR A 204 -14.81 11.98 -1.96
CA TYR A 204 -15.99 12.08 -1.11
C TYR A 204 -15.59 12.33 0.33
N TRP A 205 -16.33 13.20 1.04
CA TRP A 205 -16.11 13.41 2.47
C TRP A 205 -16.24 12.10 3.23
N ARG A 206 -15.26 11.78 4.09
CA ARG A 206 -15.12 10.49 4.80
C ARG A 206 -15.16 9.24 3.90
N ALA A 207 -14.84 9.39 2.62
CA ALA A 207 -14.91 8.32 1.61
C ALA A 207 -16.30 7.67 1.45
N ASP A 208 -17.37 8.37 1.83
CA ASP A 208 -18.76 7.92 1.66
C ASP A 208 -19.38 8.59 0.42
N ALA A 209 -19.76 7.77 -0.57
CA ALA A 209 -20.32 8.23 -1.84
C ALA A 209 -21.66 8.98 -1.69
N ASN A 210 -22.33 8.87 -0.54
CA ASN A 210 -23.56 9.63 -0.24
C ASN A 210 -23.26 11.08 0.19
N ASN A 211 -22.00 11.39 0.54
CA ASN A 211 -21.61 12.73 0.94
C ASN A 211 -21.31 13.63 -0.28
N LYS A 212 -21.17 14.94 0.00
CA LYS A 212 -20.78 15.92 -1.02
C LYS A 212 -19.42 15.55 -1.64
N MET A 213 -19.36 15.60 -2.96
CA MET A 213 -18.11 15.43 -3.71
C MET A 213 -17.25 16.69 -3.59
N LEU A 214 -16.04 16.51 -3.09
CA LEU A 214 -14.97 17.49 -2.95
C LEU A 214 -14.00 17.40 -4.12
N GLN A 215 -13.17 18.43 -4.26
CA GLN A 215 -12.10 18.51 -5.24
C GLN A 215 -10.76 18.36 -4.55
N ARG A 216 -10.09 17.24 -4.80
CA ARG A 216 -8.79 16.89 -4.25
C ARG A 216 -7.70 17.38 -5.18
N VAL A 217 -6.89 18.33 -4.72
CA VAL A 217 -5.71 18.79 -5.47
C VAL A 217 -4.46 18.14 -4.90
N TYR A 218 -3.68 17.48 -5.75
CA TYR A 218 -2.40 16.87 -5.37
C TYR A 218 -1.22 17.77 -5.74
N GLY A 219 -0.18 17.71 -4.92
CA GLY A 219 1.06 18.43 -5.16
C GLY A 219 2.27 17.79 -4.51
N ILE A 220 3.44 18.26 -4.91
CA ILE A 220 4.72 17.85 -4.33
C ILE A 220 5.66 19.06 -4.24
N SER A 221 6.54 19.05 -3.26
CA SER A 221 7.56 20.08 -3.07
C SER A 221 8.89 19.53 -2.56
N PHE A 222 9.95 20.29 -2.82
CA PHE A 222 11.33 19.94 -2.48
C PHE A 222 12.14 21.15 -2.01
N PRO A 223 13.15 20.96 -1.13
CA PRO A 223 14.08 22.00 -0.71
C PRO A 223 14.93 22.57 -1.85
N LYS A 224 15.09 21.85 -2.97
CA LYS A 224 15.87 22.28 -4.14
C LYS A 224 15.07 22.11 -5.42
N ALA A 225 15.23 23.06 -6.34
CA ALA A 225 14.61 22.98 -7.67
C ALA A 225 15.12 21.80 -8.50
N ALA A 226 16.40 21.41 -8.33
CA ALA A 226 16.98 20.25 -9.01
C ALA A 226 16.24 18.95 -8.64
N ASP A 227 15.89 18.77 -7.37
CA ASP A 227 15.18 17.58 -6.88
C ASP A 227 13.76 17.51 -7.47
N LEU A 228 13.06 18.66 -7.53
CA LEU A 228 11.76 18.75 -8.19
C LEU A 228 11.85 18.42 -9.69
N ASN A 229 12.84 18.97 -10.38
CA ASN A 229 13.04 18.71 -11.82
C ASN A 229 13.33 17.24 -12.08
N HIS A 230 14.16 16.61 -11.23
CA HIS A 230 14.44 15.18 -11.29
C HIS A 230 13.16 14.36 -11.09
N TYR A 231 12.37 14.69 -10.07
CA TYR A 231 11.10 14.02 -9.80
C TYR A 231 10.10 14.16 -10.96
N VAL A 232 9.95 15.36 -11.53
CA VAL A 232 9.07 15.61 -12.69
C VAL A 232 9.56 14.84 -13.91
N ALA A 233 10.87 14.83 -14.18
CA ALA A 233 11.44 14.06 -15.29
C ALA A 233 11.18 12.55 -15.13
N MET A 234 11.34 12.02 -13.91
CA MET A 234 11.01 10.64 -13.57
C MET A 234 9.52 10.34 -13.79
N LEU A 235 8.61 11.25 -13.41
CA LEU A 235 7.18 11.08 -13.66
C LEU A 235 6.81 11.11 -15.15
N GLU A 236 7.46 11.95 -15.95
CA GLU A 236 7.24 11.97 -17.41
C GLU A 236 7.78 10.71 -18.07
N GLU A 237 8.92 10.21 -17.61
CA GLU A 237 9.46 8.93 -18.05
C GLU A 237 8.54 7.76 -17.63
N ALA A 238 7.97 7.81 -16.43
CA ALA A 238 6.96 6.87 -15.94
C ALA A 238 5.72 6.84 -16.83
N LYS A 239 5.20 8.01 -17.23
CA LYS A 239 4.04 8.09 -18.13
C LYS A 239 4.31 7.49 -19.50
N LYS A 240 5.53 7.61 -20.03
CA LYS A 240 5.91 6.95 -21.30
C LYS A 240 5.91 5.43 -21.19
N ARG A 241 6.14 4.90 -20.00
CA ARG A 241 6.22 3.47 -19.69
C ARG A 241 4.91 2.91 -19.14
N ASP A 242 3.83 3.68 -19.15
CA ASP A 242 2.52 3.21 -18.72
C ASP A 242 2.04 2.06 -19.61
N HIS A 243 1.77 0.89 -19.02
CA HIS A 243 1.36 -0.31 -19.76
C HIS A 243 0.02 -0.12 -20.47
N ARG A 244 -0.84 0.82 -20.03
CA ARG A 244 -2.11 1.13 -20.70
C ARG A 244 -1.86 1.86 -22.01
N LYS A 245 -0.88 2.77 -22.01
CA LYS A 245 -0.43 3.47 -23.20
C LYS A 245 0.27 2.51 -24.15
N LEU A 246 1.28 1.78 -23.63
CA LEU A 246 2.04 0.81 -24.42
C LEU A 246 1.17 -0.35 -24.92
N GLY A 247 0.26 -0.84 -24.09
CA GLY A 247 -0.66 -1.93 -24.45
C GLY A 247 -1.53 -1.59 -25.66
N ARG A 248 -1.97 -0.32 -25.75
CA ARG A 248 -2.70 0.20 -26.91
C ARG A 248 -1.78 0.46 -28.10
N GLU A 249 -0.66 1.16 -27.90
CA GLU A 249 0.29 1.52 -28.98
C GLU A 249 0.93 0.29 -29.65
N LEU A 250 1.18 -0.77 -28.87
CA LEU A 250 1.79 -2.01 -29.33
C LEU A 250 0.75 -3.08 -29.69
N GLU A 251 -0.56 -2.77 -29.58
CA GLU A 251 -1.66 -3.69 -29.85
C GLU A 251 -1.55 -5.01 -29.05
N LEU A 252 -1.20 -4.90 -27.76
CA LEU A 252 -1.11 -6.04 -26.85
C LEU A 252 -2.45 -6.33 -26.18
N PHE A 253 -3.09 -5.30 -25.62
CA PHE A 253 -4.39 -5.45 -24.98
C PHE A 253 -5.16 -4.13 -25.02
N THR A 254 -6.46 -4.22 -24.84
CA THR A 254 -7.33 -3.07 -24.64
C THR A 254 -8.39 -3.37 -23.58
N ILE A 255 -9.02 -2.33 -23.04
CA ILE A 255 -10.19 -2.46 -22.17
C ILE A 255 -11.31 -1.71 -22.88
N MET A 256 -12.35 -2.44 -23.26
CA MET A 256 -13.51 -1.90 -23.98
C MET A 256 -14.62 -1.53 -22.98
N GLU A 257 -15.53 -0.66 -23.38
CA GLU A 257 -16.63 -0.18 -22.51
C GLU A 257 -17.58 -1.32 -22.11
N GLU A 258 -17.71 -2.33 -22.96
CA GLU A 258 -18.50 -3.54 -22.72
C GLU A 258 -17.89 -4.47 -21.65
N GLY A 259 -16.61 -4.27 -21.31
CA GLY A 259 -15.87 -5.09 -20.35
C GLY A 259 -15.04 -4.26 -19.38
N PRO A 260 -15.64 -3.42 -18.51
CA PRO A 260 -14.90 -2.60 -17.57
C PRO A 260 -14.20 -3.49 -16.53
N GLY A 261 -12.87 -3.51 -16.56
CA GLY A 261 -12.02 -4.38 -15.74
C GLY A 261 -11.81 -5.77 -16.31
N PHE A 262 -12.28 -6.04 -17.53
CA PHE A 262 -12.12 -7.30 -18.27
C PHE A 262 -11.23 -7.04 -19.49
N PRO A 263 -9.91 -7.31 -19.40
CA PRO A 263 -8.99 -6.98 -20.48
C PRO A 263 -9.20 -7.88 -21.71
N PHE A 264 -9.20 -7.25 -22.89
CA PHE A 264 -9.19 -7.91 -24.19
C PHE A 264 -7.74 -8.04 -24.66
N PHE A 265 -7.22 -9.26 -24.69
CA PHE A 265 -5.90 -9.53 -25.26
C PHE A 265 -6.00 -9.60 -26.79
N LEU A 266 -5.20 -8.76 -27.45
CA LEU A 266 -5.12 -8.66 -28.90
C LEU A 266 -4.10 -9.69 -29.43
N PRO A 267 -4.01 -9.94 -30.76
CA PRO A 267 -3.17 -11.00 -31.30
C PRO A 267 -1.71 -10.99 -30.81
N LYS A 268 -1.07 -9.81 -30.74
CA LYS A 268 0.31 -9.70 -30.23
C LYS A 268 0.40 -9.94 -28.71
N GLY A 269 -0.61 -9.52 -27.95
CA GLY A 269 -0.69 -9.81 -26.52
C GLY A 269 -0.91 -11.29 -26.23
N MET A 270 -1.63 -12.01 -27.11
CA MET A 270 -1.77 -13.46 -27.01
C MET A 270 -0.47 -14.19 -27.27
N VAL A 271 0.38 -13.72 -28.20
CA VAL A 271 1.74 -14.25 -28.38
C VAL A 271 2.54 -14.11 -27.08
N LEU A 272 2.55 -12.92 -26.48
CA LEU A 272 3.22 -12.68 -25.20
C LEU A 272 2.68 -13.58 -24.09
N GLN A 273 1.36 -13.71 -23.99
CA GLN A 273 0.72 -14.57 -23.00
C GLN A 273 1.12 -16.04 -23.14
N ASN A 274 1.12 -16.56 -24.37
CA ASN A 274 1.48 -17.95 -24.62
C ASN A 274 2.93 -18.23 -24.28
N LEU A 275 3.86 -17.34 -24.65
CA LEU A 275 5.28 -17.47 -24.28
C LEU A 275 5.50 -17.52 -22.77
N LEU A 276 4.79 -16.66 -22.03
CA LEU A 276 4.84 -16.68 -20.57
C LEU A 276 4.24 -17.98 -19.99
N MET A 277 3.15 -18.49 -20.57
CA MET A 277 2.51 -19.75 -20.14
C MET A 277 3.42 -20.95 -20.40
N ASP A 278 4.10 -20.98 -21.55
CA ASP A 278 5.02 -22.04 -21.90
C ASP A 278 6.25 -22.03 -20.98
N TYR A 279 6.79 -20.86 -20.67
CA TYR A 279 7.85 -20.71 -19.66
C TYR A 279 7.39 -21.18 -18.27
N TRP A 280 6.19 -20.78 -17.83
CA TRP A 280 5.63 -21.22 -16.56
C TRP A 280 5.55 -22.75 -16.50
N ARG A 281 5.01 -23.39 -17.56
CA ARG A 281 4.93 -24.85 -17.66
C ARG A 281 6.30 -25.50 -17.58
N GLU A 282 7.29 -24.97 -18.30
CA GLU A 282 8.65 -25.49 -18.29
C GLU A 282 9.26 -25.48 -16.88
N VAL A 283 9.18 -24.35 -16.19
CA VAL A 283 9.74 -24.18 -14.83
C VAL A 283 9.03 -25.09 -13.83
N HIS A 284 7.70 -25.16 -13.89
CA HIS A 284 6.89 -25.95 -12.96
C HIS A 284 7.03 -27.46 -13.19
N GLN A 285 7.11 -27.91 -14.45
CA GLN A 285 7.38 -29.31 -14.77
C GLN A 285 8.76 -29.75 -14.25
N LYS A 286 9.80 -28.93 -14.42
CA LYS A 286 11.14 -29.20 -13.87
C LYS A 286 11.14 -29.27 -12.34
N ALA A 287 10.26 -28.51 -11.68
CA ALA A 287 10.08 -28.54 -10.23
C ALA A 287 9.10 -29.64 -9.74
N GLY A 288 8.60 -30.50 -10.64
CA GLY A 288 7.75 -31.64 -10.30
C GLY A 288 6.30 -31.28 -9.98
N TYR A 289 5.80 -30.15 -10.47
CA TYR A 289 4.38 -29.80 -10.40
C TYR A 289 3.57 -30.55 -11.45
N GLN A 290 2.35 -30.92 -11.08
CA GLN A 290 1.35 -31.51 -11.96
C GLN A 290 0.32 -30.43 -12.31
N GLU A 291 0.23 -30.09 -13.59
CA GLU A 291 -0.75 -29.11 -14.09
C GLU A 291 -2.15 -29.72 -14.04
N ILE A 292 -3.10 -29.00 -13.44
CA ILE A 292 -4.51 -29.34 -13.31
C ILE A 292 -5.38 -28.19 -13.82
N SER A 293 -6.67 -28.45 -14.06
CA SER A 293 -7.65 -27.43 -14.44
C SER A 293 -8.96 -27.68 -13.71
N THR A 294 -9.52 -26.66 -13.07
CA THR A 294 -10.76 -26.75 -12.29
C THR A 294 -11.86 -25.87 -12.89
N PRO A 295 -13.16 -26.24 -12.75
CA PRO A 295 -14.27 -25.46 -13.34
C PRO A 295 -14.32 -24.01 -12.86
N VAL A 296 -14.75 -23.11 -13.74
CA VAL A 296 -14.88 -21.67 -13.44
C VAL A 296 -16.12 -21.37 -12.60
N ILE A 297 -17.21 -22.13 -12.77
CA ILE A 297 -18.47 -21.95 -12.03
C ILE A 297 -18.66 -23.17 -11.13
N LEU A 298 -18.80 -22.94 -9.83
CA LEU A 298 -18.90 -23.97 -8.79
C LEU A 298 -20.02 -23.66 -7.81
N SER A 299 -20.66 -24.71 -7.29
CA SER A 299 -21.80 -24.59 -6.36
C SER A 299 -21.44 -23.78 -5.11
N ARG A 300 -22.37 -22.97 -4.63
CA ARG A 300 -22.28 -22.24 -3.35
C ARG A 300 -21.81 -23.12 -2.19
N LYS A 301 -22.23 -24.38 -2.14
CA LYS A 301 -21.87 -25.35 -1.08
C LYS A 301 -20.35 -25.54 -0.94
N LEU A 302 -19.61 -25.48 -2.06
CA LEU A 302 -18.15 -25.56 -2.04
C LEU A 302 -17.54 -24.36 -1.29
N TRP A 303 -18.04 -23.17 -1.59
CA TRP A 303 -17.56 -21.92 -1.03
C TRP A 303 -17.92 -21.78 0.45
N GLU A 304 -19.09 -22.29 0.86
CA GLU A 304 -19.49 -22.41 2.26
C GLU A 304 -18.57 -23.36 3.02
N ARG A 305 -18.33 -24.57 2.49
CA ARG A 305 -17.39 -25.53 3.11
C ARG A 305 -16.00 -24.93 3.29
N SER A 306 -15.49 -24.27 2.25
CA SER A 306 -14.18 -23.62 2.29
C SER A 306 -14.10 -22.39 3.20
N GLY A 307 -15.23 -21.85 3.67
CA GLY A 307 -15.29 -20.60 4.46
C GLY A 307 -15.34 -19.33 3.62
N HIS A 308 -14.95 -19.36 2.34
CA HIS A 308 -14.92 -18.18 1.47
C HIS A 308 -16.28 -17.51 1.27
N TRP A 309 -17.38 -18.24 1.39
CA TRP A 309 -18.70 -17.62 1.33
C TRP A 309 -18.97 -16.66 2.49
N ALA A 310 -18.42 -16.92 3.68
CA ALA A 310 -18.59 -16.03 4.83
C ALA A 310 -17.69 -14.79 4.72
N HIS A 311 -16.44 -14.97 4.27
CA HIS A 311 -15.40 -13.93 4.34
C HIS A 311 -15.18 -13.16 3.02
N TYR A 312 -15.52 -13.75 1.87
CA TYR A 312 -15.14 -13.22 0.55
C TYR A 312 -16.32 -12.95 -0.38
N LYS A 313 -17.56 -13.24 0.03
CA LYS A 313 -18.77 -13.15 -0.80
C LYS A 313 -18.97 -11.78 -1.47
N GLN A 314 -18.65 -10.68 -0.78
CA GLN A 314 -18.79 -9.33 -1.34
C GLN A 314 -17.90 -9.09 -2.57
N ASN A 315 -16.83 -9.88 -2.71
CA ASN A 315 -15.88 -9.83 -3.81
C ASN A 315 -16.10 -10.98 -4.83
N MET A 316 -17.21 -11.71 -4.75
CA MET A 316 -17.54 -12.83 -5.63
C MET A 316 -18.65 -12.46 -6.62
N TYR A 317 -18.57 -12.99 -7.84
CA TYR A 317 -19.69 -13.00 -8.77
C TYR A 317 -20.53 -14.26 -8.57
N THR A 318 -21.84 -14.11 -8.52
CA THR A 318 -22.79 -15.21 -8.32
C THR A 318 -23.77 -15.31 -9.46
N THR A 319 -24.25 -16.52 -9.75
CA THR A 319 -25.30 -16.80 -10.73
C THR A 319 -26.22 -17.88 -10.17
N VAL A 320 -27.41 -18.02 -10.75
CA VAL A 320 -28.36 -19.09 -10.41
C VAL A 320 -28.39 -20.09 -11.57
N ILE A 321 -28.29 -21.38 -11.26
CA ILE A 321 -28.41 -22.49 -12.21
C ILE A 321 -29.37 -23.50 -11.61
N ASP A 322 -30.43 -23.84 -12.34
CA ASP A 322 -31.46 -24.80 -11.90
C ASP A 322 -32.07 -24.49 -10.52
N GLY A 323 -32.20 -23.19 -10.19
CA GLY A 323 -32.75 -22.73 -8.91
C GLY A 323 -31.76 -22.73 -7.74
N GLU A 324 -30.50 -23.13 -7.96
CA GLU A 324 -29.45 -23.17 -6.94
C GLU A 324 -28.40 -22.07 -7.17
N ASP A 325 -27.81 -21.58 -6.08
CA ASP A 325 -26.74 -20.58 -6.13
C ASP A 325 -25.40 -21.21 -6.56
N TYR A 326 -24.76 -20.57 -7.53
CA TYR A 326 -23.39 -20.84 -7.97
C TYR A 326 -22.56 -19.57 -7.88
N ALA A 327 -21.25 -19.74 -7.80
CA ALA A 327 -20.32 -18.63 -7.92
C ALA A 327 -19.27 -18.89 -8.99
N ILE A 328 -18.87 -17.81 -9.65
CA ILE A 328 -17.66 -17.78 -10.47
C ILE A 328 -16.47 -17.75 -9.52
N LYS A 329 -15.50 -18.66 -9.72
CA LYS A 329 -14.39 -18.84 -8.78
C LYS A 329 -13.56 -17.55 -8.60
N PRO A 330 -13.36 -17.06 -7.36
CA PRO A 330 -12.44 -15.96 -7.06
C PRO A 330 -10.99 -16.40 -6.84
N MET A 331 -10.76 -17.71 -6.75
CA MET A 331 -9.49 -18.39 -6.50
C MET A 331 -9.59 -19.89 -6.84
N ASN A 332 -8.46 -20.60 -6.93
CA ASN A 332 -8.44 -22.01 -7.35
C ASN A 332 -8.41 -23.00 -6.18
N CYS A 333 -8.06 -22.57 -4.96
CA CYS A 333 -7.79 -23.45 -3.81
C CYS A 333 -8.89 -24.48 -3.54
N PRO A 334 -10.20 -24.11 -3.48
CA PRO A 334 -11.26 -25.10 -3.26
C PRO A 334 -11.35 -26.17 -4.35
N GLY A 335 -11.02 -25.83 -5.59
CA GLY A 335 -10.93 -26.79 -6.70
C GLY A 335 -9.75 -27.74 -6.51
N GLY A 336 -8.58 -27.22 -6.13
CA GLY A 336 -7.41 -28.02 -5.78
C GLY A 336 -7.69 -29.05 -4.66
N MET A 337 -8.53 -28.70 -3.68
CA MET A 337 -8.89 -29.61 -2.59
C MET A 337 -9.70 -30.80 -3.11
N LEU A 338 -10.61 -30.56 -4.04
CA LEU A 338 -11.40 -31.61 -4.68
C LEU A 338 -10.50 -32.57 -5.49
N VAL A 339 -9.52 -32.03 -6.20
CA VAL A 339 -8.56 -32.84 -6.98
C VAL A 339 -7.65 -33.68 -6.07
N TYR A 340 -7.19 -33.12 -4.95
CA TYR A 340 -6.48 -33.92 -3.95
C TYR A 340 -7.34 -35.11 -3.49
N ASN A 341 -8.60 -34.84 -3.12
CA ASN A 341 -9.52 -35.80 -2.52
C ASN A 341 -10.13 -36.80 -3.52
N PHE A 342 -9.83 -36.68 -4.82
CA PHE A 342 -10.33 -37.60 -5.84
C PHE A 342 -9.96 -39.07 -5.59
N LYS A 343 -8.79 -39.32 -4.98
CA LYS A 343 -8.34 -40.66 -4.61
C LYS A 343 -7.61 -40.69 -3.26
N PRO A 344 -7.61 -41.84 -2.56
CA PRO A 344 -6.79 -42.01 -1.35
C PRO A 344 -5.30 -41.74 -1.62
N ARG A 345 -4.61 -41.21 -0.61
CA ARG A 345 -3.19 -40.84 -0.68
C ARG A 345 -2.38 -41.58 0.40
N SER A 346 -1.17 -42.00 0.07
CA SER A 346 -0.16 -42.47 1.02
C SER A 346 0.84 -41.35 1.32
N TYR A 347 1.52 -41.40 2.47
CA TYR A 347 2.66 -40.51 2.76
C TYR A 347 3.74 -40.56 1.67
N LYS A 348 3.83 -41.69 0.93
CA LYS A 348 4.75 -41.87 -0.21
C LYS A 348 4.35 -41.06 -1.45
N ASP A 349 3.10 -40.63 -1.54
CA ASP A 349 2.61 -39.76 -2.61
C ASP A 349 2.92 -38.28 -2.33
N LEU A 350 3.42 -37.95 -1.13
CA LEU A 350 3.73 -36.59 -0.70
C LEU A 350 5.25 -36.34 -0.79
N PRO A 351 5.69 -35.14 -1.20
CA PRO A 351 4.87 -33.96 -1.46
C PRO A 351 4.15 -34.00 -2.82
N LEU A 352 2.87 -33.68 -2.83
CA LEU A 352 2.04 -33.59 -4.04
C LEU A 352 1.87 -32.11 -4.44
N ARG A 353 2.43 -31.73 -5.59
CA ARG A 353 2.40 -30.36 -6.11
C ARG A 353 1.39 -30.24 -7.25
N LEU A 354 0.28 -29.54 -7.03
CA LEU A 354 -0.77 -29.32 -8.03
C LEU A 354 -0.78 -27.85 -8.45
N GLY A 355 -0.47 -27.56 -9.71
CA GLY A 355 -0.47 -26.20 -10.27
C GLY A 355 -1.62 -25.97 -11.26
N GLU A 356 -2.21 -24.79 -11.26
CA GLU A 356 -3.26 -24.36 -12.19
C GLU A 356 -3.03 -22.90 -12.59
N VAL A 357 -2.90 -22.63 -13.90
CA VAL A 357 -3.03 -21.26 -14.42
C VAL A 357 -4.51 -20.90 -14.53
N GLY A 358 -5.13 -20.68 -13.38
CA GLY A 358 -6.58 -20.67 -13.22
C GLY A 358 -7.21 -19.34 -13.56
N LEU A 359 -8.24 -19.36 -14.41
CA LEU A 359 -9.04 -18.18 -14.73
C LEU A 359 -10.00 -17.86 -13.57
N VAL A 360 -9.74 -16.75 -12.88
CA VAL A 360 -10.49 -16.34 -11.69
C VAL A 360 -11.13 -14.97 -11.88
N HIS A 361 -12.21 -14.73 -11.12
CA HIS A 361 -12.98 -13.51 -11.18
C HIS A 361 -13.21 -12.90 -9.80
N ARG A 362 -12.90 -11.61 -9.65
CA ARG A 362 -13.10 -10.87 -8.40
C ARG A 362 -13.90 -9.61 -8.65
N HIS A 363 -14.92 -9.39 -7.83
CA HIS A 363 -15.77 -8.20 -7.90
C HIS A 363 -15.03 -7.00 -7.29
N GLU A 364 -14.11 -6.43 -8.07
CA GLU A 364 -13.40 -5.20 -7.72
C GLU A 364 -14.29 -3.97 -7.97
N LEU A 365 -14.20 -2.99 -7.06
CA LEU A 365 -14.88 -1.70 -7.21
C LEU A 365 -14.40 -0.99 -8.48
N SER A 366 -15.33 -0.40 -9.24
CA SER A 366 -15.03 0.23 -10.54
C SER A 366 -13.95 1.33 -10.42
N GLY A 367 -14.00 2.13 -9.35
CA GLY A 367 -13.01 3.17 -9.08
C GLY A 367 -11.60 2.66 -8.75
N ALA A 368 -11.44 1.38 -8.43
CA ALA A 368 -10.16 0.77 -8.12
C ALA A 368 -9.49 0.09 -9.34
N LEU A 369 -10.19 -0.05 -10.46
CA LEU A 369 -9.69 -0.73 -11.66
C LEU A 369 -8.54 0.08 -12.30
N HIS A 370 -7.48 -0.61 -12.72
CA HIS A 370 -6.30 0.05 -13.29
C HIS A 370 -5.55 -0.82 -14.31
N GLY A 371 -5.86 -0.64 -15.61
CA GLY A 371 -5.20 -1.36 -16.70
C GLY A 371 -5.18 -2.87 -16.46
N LEU A 372 -4.01 -3.51 -16.58
CA LEU A 372 -3.79 -4.92 -16.18
C LEU A 372 -3.39 -5.12 -14.70
N MET A 373 -3.13 -4.06 -13.92
CA MET A 373 -2.69 -4.20 -12.52
C MET A 373 -3.84 -4.62 -11.60
N ARG A 374 -5.03 -4.05 -11.83
CA ARG A 374 -6.23 -4.34 -11.04
C ARG A 374 -7.41 -4.53 -11.96
N VAL A 375 -7.79 -5.79 -12.13
CA VAL A 375 -8.81 -6.28 -13.07
C VAL A 375 -9.79 -7.21 -12.36
N ARG A 376 -10.96 -7.41 -12.95
CA ARG A 376 -12.00 -8.31 -12.46
C ARG A 376 -11.83 -9.73 -12.96
N CYS A 377 -11.00 -9.94 -13.97
CA CYS A 377 -10.74 -11.23 -14.60
C CYS A 377 -9.26 -11.37 -14.90
N PHE A 378 -8.65 -12.43 -14.40
CA PHE A 378 -7.23 -12.71 -14.59
C PHE A 378 -6.93 -14.19 -14.47
N HIS A 379 -5.79 -14.58 -15.05
CA HIS A 379 -5.21 -15.89 -14.80
C HIS A 379 -4.26 -15.77 -13.61
N GLN A 380 -4.46 -16.58 -12.59
CA GLN A 380 -3.57 -16.71 -11.45
C GLN A 380 -2.70 -17.95 -11.65
N ASP A 381 -1.40 -17.83 -11.44
CA ASP A 381 -0.43 -18.93 -11.56
C ASP A 381 -0.38 -19.78 -10.27
N ASP A 382 -1.56 -20.22 -9.86
CA ASP A 382 -1.80 -20.76 -8.53
C ASP A 382 -1.27 -22.17 -8.40
N ALA A 383 -0.66 -22.51 -7.27
CA ALA A 383 -0.32 -23.89 -6.99
C ALA A 383 -0.44 -24.24 -5.51
N HIS A 384 -0.82 -25.49 -5.28
CA HIS A 384 -1.14 -26.06 -3.99
C HIS A 384 -0.24 -27.27 -3.76
N ILE A 385 0.65 -27.16 -2.78
CA ILE A 385 1.53 -28.26 -2.38
C ILE A 385 0.96 -28.89 -1.12
N PHE A 386 0.65 -30.19 -1.21
CA PHE A 386 0.25 -30.99 -0.05
C PHE A 386 1.44 -31.78 0.43
N MET A 387 1.74 -31.70 1.72
CA MET A 387 2.95 -32.27 2.28
C MET A 387 2.75 -32.76 3.71
N THR A 388 3.69 -33.55 4.19
CA THR A 388 3.79 -33.92 5.61
C THR A 388 4.48 -32.79 6.41
N PRO A 389 4.30 -32.74 7.75
CA PRO A 389 4.95 -31.71 8.57
C PRO A 389 6.47 -31.63 8.45
N ASP A 390 7.15 -32.77 8.30
CA ASP A 390 8.60 -32.85 8.14
C ASP A 390 9.10 -32.31 6.78
N GLN A 391 8.23 -32.24 5.77
CA GLN A 391 8.55 -31.75 4.43
C GLN A 391 8.41 -30.22 4.29
N MET A 392 7.81 -29.52 5.25
CA MET A 392 7.48 -28.08 5.14
C MET A 392 8.66 -27.22 4.72
N LYS A 393 9.78 -27.35 5.45
CA LYS A 393 10.95 -26.50 5.23
C LYS A 393 11.57 -26.70 3.85
N SER A 394 11.72 -27.95 3.40
CA SER A 394 12.30 -28.25 2.08
C SER A 394 11.42 -27.78 0.93
N GLU A 395 10.09 -27.88 1.08
CA GLU A 395 9.14 -27.38 0.09
C GLU A 395 9.13 -25.85 0.02
N ILE A 396 9.12 -25.15 1.16
CA ILE A 396 9.22 -23.68 1.19
C ILE A 396 10.52 -23.24 0.51
N GLN A 397 11.65 -23.87 0.82
CA GLN A 397 12.92 -23.54 0.17
C GLN A 397 12.89 -23.82 -1.35
N GLY A 398 12.20 -24.88 -1.78
CA GLY A 398 11.96 -25.17 -3.20
C GLY A 398 11.20 -24.05 -3.89
N VAL A 399 10.13 -23.56 -3.27
CA VAL A 399 9.32 -22.45 -3.78
C VAL A 399 10.11 -21.15 -3.81
N VAL A 400 10.84 -20.79 -2.76
CA VAL A 400 11.69 -19.59 -2.72
C VAL A 400 12.68 -19.58 -3.90
N ARG A 401 13.33 -20.72 -4.18
CA ARG A 401 14.24 -20.86 -5.34
C ARG A 401 13.52 -20.73 -6.67
N LEU A 402 12.30 -21.25 -6.79
CA LEU A 402 11.50 -21.14 -8.00
C LEU A 402 11.12 -19.69 -8.28
N ILE A 403 10.63 -18.97 -7.26
CA ILE A 403 10.29 -17.54 -7.33
C ILE A 403 11.54 -16.71 -7.69
N ASP A 404 12.65 -16.91 -6.99
CA ASP A 404 13.92 -16.23 -7.28
C ASP A 404 14.41 -16.49 -8.71
N GLY A 405 14.32 -17.73 -9.19
CA GLY A 405 14.67 -18.09 -10.56
C GLY A 405 13.83 -17.38 -11.61
N VAL A 406 12.52 -17.28 -11.39
CA VAL A 406 11.60 -16.51 -12.25
C VAL A 406 12.00 -15.04 -12.24
N TYR A 407 12.16 -14.41 -11.08
CA TYR A 407 12.49 -12.98 -10.99
C TYR A 407 13.84 -12.63 -11.59
N LYS A 408 14.87 -13.45 -11.37
CA LYS A 408 16.18 -13.28 -12.01
C LYS A 408 16.10 -13.38 -13.52
N THR A 409 15.27 -14.28 -14.06
CA THR A 409 15.07 -14.44 -15.50
C THR A 409 14.48 -13.17 -16.12
N PHE A 410 13.55 -12.51 -15.43
CA PHE A 410 12.94 -11.26 -15.88
C PHE A 410 13.68 -9.98 -15.45
N GLY A 411 14.79 -10.09 -14.72
CA GLY A 411 15.59 -8.94 -14.26
C GLY A 411 14.96 -8.14 -13.11
N PHE A 412 14.00 -8.70 -12.39
CA PHE A 412 13.32 -7.99 -11.29
C PHE A 412 14.13 -8.02 -9.99
N SER A 413 14.35 -6.84 -9.41
CA SER A 413 14.81 -6.72 -8.02
C SER A 413 13.63 -6.85 -7.06
N TYR A 414 13.82 -7.53 -5.93
CA TYR A 414 12.78 -7.73 -4.93
C TYR A 414 13.32 -7.74 -3.51
N PHE A 415 12.43 -7.62 -2.54
CA PHE A 415 12.69 -7.93 -1.13
C PHE A 415 11.57 -8.83 -0.58
N ILE A 416 11.84 -9.47 0.56
CA ILE A 416 10.93 -10.43 1.19
C ILE A 416 10.37 -9.79 2.46
N GLU A 417 9.05 -9.86 2.64
CA GLU A 417 8.38 -9.57 3.90
C GLU A 417 7.87 -10.87 4.54
N LEU A 418 8.05 -11.01 5.85
CA LEU A 418 7.46 -12.07 6.67
C LEU A 418 6.30 -11.49 7.47
N SER A 419 5.07 -11.84 7.10
CA SER A 419 3.87 -11.37 7.79
C SER A 419 3.45 -12.35 8.89
N THR A 420 3.32 -11.83 10.12
CA THR A 420 3.06 -12.62 11.33
C THR A 420 1.58 -12.62 11.73
N MET A 421 1.24 -13.34 12.80
CA MET A 421 -0.13 -13.60 13.24
C MET A 421 -0.96 -12.31 13.44
N PRO A 422 -2.09 -12.12 12.74
CA PRO A 422 -3.01 -10.99 12.92
C PRO A 422 -3.81 -11.12 14.22
N GLU A 423 -4.53 -10.06 14.63
CA GLU A 423 -5.45 -10.12 15.78
C GLU A 423 -6.63 -11.09 15.53
N ASP A 424 -7.18 -11.08 14.32
CA ASP A 424 -8.24 -12.00 13.88
C ASP A 424 -7.61 -13.22 13.19
N HIS A 425 -7.25 -14.23 14.00
CA HIS A 425 -6.56 -15.43 13.56
C HIS A 425 -7.33 -16.73 13.91
N MET A 426 -7.05 -17.79 13.15
CA MET A 426 -7.53 -19.14 13.40
C MET A 426 -6.38 -20.09 13.73
N GLY A 427 -6.66 -21.13 14.51
CA GLY A 427 -5.64 -22.03 15.04
C GLY A 427 -5.04 -21.54 16.35
N ASP A 428 -4.29 -22.41 17.02
CA ASP A 428 -3.60 -22.09 18.27
C ASP A 428 -2.26 -21.39 18.02
N LYS A 429 -1.78 -20.69 19.05
CA LYS A 429 -0.53 -19.92 18.98
C LYS A 429 0.69 -20.79 18.74
N GLU A 430 0.72 -22.04 19.23
CA GLU A 430 1.87 -22.93 19.06
C GLU A 430 2.04 -23.33 17.59
N THR A 431 0.94 -23.64 16.89
CA THR A 431 0.93 -23.89 15.45
C THR A 431 1.44 -22.68 14.67
N TRP A 432 1.01 -21.47 15.05
CA TRP A 432 1.44 -20.22 14.42
C TRP A 432 2.91 -19.90 14.64
N ASP A 433 3.39 -20.05 15.88
CA ASP A 433 4.79 -19.82 16.24
C ASP A 433 5.70 -20.79 15.48
N ASN A 434 5.30 -22.07 15.39
CA ASN A 434 6.02 -23.08 14.61
C ASN A 434 6.04 -22.74 13.11
N ALA A 435 4.88 -22.46 12.51
CA ALA A 435 4.78 -22.11 11.09
C ALA A 435 5.61 -20.86 10.73
N THR A 436 5.57 -19.85 11.60
CA THR A 436 6.35 -18.60 11.43
C THR A 436 7.85 -18.88 11.52
N GLN A 437 8.26 -19.73 12.47
CA GLN A 437 9.66 -20.12 12.63
C GLN A 437 10.17 -20.94 11.44
N VAL A 438 9.35 -21.85 10.90
CA VAL A 438 9.70 -22.63 9.71
C VAL A 438 9.89 -21.73 8.47
N LEU A 439 9.03 -20.74 8.25
CA LEU A 439 9.19 -19.76 7.17
C LEU A 439 10.47 -18.94 7.34
N ARG A 440 10.74 -18.47 8.57
CA ARG A 440 11.97 -17.75 8.91
C ARG A 440 13.21 -18.57 8.59
N ASP A 441 13.29 -19.80 9.10
CA ASP A 441 14.45 -20.67 8.94
C ASP A 441 14.66 -21.07 7.47
N ALA A 442 13.56 -21.28 6.73
CA ALA A 442 13.65 -21.58 5.31
C ALA A 442 14.32 -20.44 4.51
N VAL A 443 14.00 -19.18 4.82
CA VAL A 443 14.54 -17.99 4.12
C VAL A 443 15.97 -17.68 4.56
N THR A 444 16.25 -17.70 5.86
CA THR A 444 17.58 -17.35 6.40
C THR A 444 18.64 -18.37 6.01
N GLU A 445 18.33 -19.67 6.00
CA GLU A 445 19.29 -20.71 5.57
C GLU A 445 19.59 -20.68 4.08
N LEU A 446 18.69 -20.11 3.26
CA LEU A 446 18.97 -19.83 1.86
C LEU A 446 19.81 -18.58 1.65
N GLY A 447 20.12 -17.84 2.72
CA GLY A 447 20.94 -16.61 2.68
C GLY A 447 20.16 -15.35 2.32
N TYR A 448 18.82 -15.38 2.39
CA TYR A 448 17.98 -14.21 2.14
C TYR A 448 17.67 -13.45 3.44
N SER A 449 17.63 -12.11 3.33
CA SER A 449 17.09 -11.23 4.36
C SER A 449 15.60 -10.99 4.15
N TYR A 450 14.87 -10.71 5.24
CA TYR A 450 13.45 -10.35 5.20
C TYR A 450 13.15 -9.21 6.17
N GLU A 451 12.08 -8.48 5.91
CA GLU A 451 11.48 -7.49 6.82
C GLU A 451 10.26 -8.11 7.52
N VAL A 452 10.02 -7.76 8.79
CA VAL A 452 8.85 -8.28 9.53
C VAL A 452 7.69 -7.32 9.36
N ASN A 453 6.55 -7.84 8.89
CA ASN A 453 5.30 -7.11 8.78
C ASN A 453 4.31 -7.64 9.84
N GLU A 454 4.35 -7.01 11.03
CA GLU A 454 3.63 -7.51 12.20
C GLU A 454 2.10 -7.47 11.99
N GLY A 455 1.45 -8.61 12.21
CA GLY A 455 -0.01 -8.71 12.18
C GLY A 455 -0.65 -8.70 10.79
N ASP A 456 0.13 -8.79 9.71
CA ASP A 456 -0.39 -8.81 8.33
C ASP A 456 -0.55 -10.23 7.75
N GLY A 457 -0.36 -11.28 8.56
CA GLY A 457 -0.57 -12.67 8.14
C GLY A 457 -2.02 -12.94 7.68
N ALA A 458 -2.21 -13.98 6.88
CA ALA A 458 -3.57 -14.41 6.54
C ALA A 458 -4.24 -15.03 7.78
N PHE A 459 -5.56 -14.96 7.90
CA PHE A 459 -6.26 -15.48 9.08
C PHE A 459 -6.02 -16.98 9.35
N TYR A 460 -5.51 -17.74 8.37
CA TYR A 460 -5.23 -19.18 8.44
C TYR A 460 -3.74 -19.54 8.50
N GLY A 461 -2.82 -18.57 8.47
CA GLY A 461 -1.38 -18.86 8.62
C GLY A 461 -0.44 -17.71 8.21
N PRO A 462 0.85 -17.82 8.60
CA PRO A 462 1.86 -16.84 8.24
C PRO A 462 2.23 -16.96 6.76
N LYS A 463 2.78 -15.87 6.21
CA LYS A 463 3.15 -15.80 4.79
C LYS A 463 4.48 -15.10 4.55
N LEU A 464 5.15 -15.51 3.47
CA LEU A 464 6.24 -14.77 2.86
C LEU A 464 5.73 -14.05 1.63
N ASP A 465 5.91 -12.74 1.60
CA ASP A 465 5.51 -11.88 0.52
C ASP A 465 6.72 -11.33 -0.22
N PHE A 466 6.71 -11.42 -1.55
CA PHE A 466 7.81 -11.00 -2.41
C PHE A 466 7.43 -9.71 -3.12
N HIS A 467 8.09 -8.63 -2.74
CA HIS A 467 7.82 -7.28 -3.24
C HIS A 467 8.81 -6.93 -4.35
N LEU A 468 8.33 -7.00 -5.59
CA LEU A 468 9.07 -6.58 -6.78
C LEU A 468 9.15 -5.06 -6.84
N ARG A 469 10.31 -4.53 -7.22
CA ARG A 469 10.46 -3.12 -7.57
C ARG A 469 10.39 -2.96 -9.08
N ASP A 470 9.46 -2.15 -9.57
CA ASP A 470 9.35 -1.87 -10.99
C ASP A 470 10.40 -0.84 -11.47
N CYS A 471 10.45 -0.60 -12.79
CA CYS A 471 11.39 0.33 -13.40
C CYS A 471 11.19 1.81 -12.98
N LEU A 472 10.13 2.10 -12.23
CA LEU A 472 9.78 3.43 -11.71
C LEU A 472 9.98 3.51 -10.19
N GLY A 473 10.55 2.48 -9.58
CA GLY A 473 10.84 2.42 -8.15
C GLY A 473 9.64 2.07 -7.26
N ARG A 474 8.48 1.75 -7.84
CA ARG A 474 7.29 1.34 -7.07
C ARG A 474 7.41 -0.13 -6.69
N THR A 475 6.88 -0.49 -5.53
CA THR A 475 6.90 -1.87 -5.02
C THR A 475 5.56 -2.55 -5.24
N TRP A 476 5.61 -3.82 -5.65
CA TRP A 476 4.46 -4.64 -6.00
C TRP A 476 4.62 -6.01 -5.37
N GLN A 477 3.68 -6.40 -4.53
CA GLN A 477 3.65 -7.75 -3.97
C GLN A 477 3.18 -8.71 -5.07
N CYS A 478 4.07 -9.56 -5.57
CA CYS A 478 3.80 -10.49 -6.67
C CYS A 478 3.85 -11.95 -6.21
N GLY A 479 4.95 -12.37 -5.61
CA GLY A 479 5.09 -13.75 -5.14
C GLY A 479 4.55 -13.86 -3.73
N THR A 480 3.90 -14.97 -3.41
CA THR A 480 3.49 -15.25 -2.04
C THR A 480 3.63 -16.74 -1.74
N ILE A 481 4.13 -17.05 -0.54
CA ILE A 481 4.12 -18.40 0.05
C ILE A 481 3.27 -18.33 1.31
N GLN A 482 2.17 -19.09 1.35
CA GLN A 482 1.21 -19.09 2.44
C GLN A 482 1.02 -20.52 2.96
N LEU A 483 1.28 -20.73 4.26
CA LEU A 483 0.93 -21.99 4.91
C LEU A 483 -0.55 -21.97 5.29
N ASP A 484 -1.26 -23.05 4.98
CA ASP A 484 -2.69 -23.20 5.24
C ASP A 484 -2.96 -24.56 5.89
N PHE A 485 -3.32 -24.49 7.16
CA PHE A 485 -3.68 -25.64 7.99
C PHE A 485 -5.20 -25.90 7.98
N GLN A 486 -5.99 -24.92 7.51
CA GLN A 486 -7.43 -24.88 7.69
C GLN A 486 -8.19 -25.49 6.51
N LEU A 487 -7.81 -25.20 5.27
CA LEU A 487 -8.50 -25.78 4.11
C LEU A 487 -8.41 -27.31 4.10
N PRO A 488 -7.25 -27.95 4.39
CA PRO A 488 -7.19 -29.39 4.57
C PRO A 488 -8.15 -29.93 5.64
N GLU A 489 -8.35 -29.19 6.73
CA GLU A 489 -9.30 -29.56 7.78
C GLU A 489 -10.76 -29.44 7.33
N ARG A 490 -11.13 -28.31 6.73
CA ARG A 490 -12.50 -28.04 6.25
C ARG A 490 -12.95 -29.02 5.16
N PHE A 491 -12.02 -29.57 4.40
CA PHE A 491 -12.26 -30.56 3.36
C PHE A 491 -12.03 -32.00 3.83
N GLU A 492 -11.68 -32.19 5.11
CA GLU A 492 -11.42 -33.49 5.72
C GLU A 492 -10.36 -34.30 4.96
N LEU A 493 -9.35 -33.60 4.44
CA LEU A 493 -8.29 -34.20 3.65
C LEU A 493 -7.44 -35.12 4.54
N THR A 494 -7.12 -36.30 4.02
CA THR A 494 -6.28 -37.27 4.71
C THR A 494 -5.26 -37.93 3.80
N TYR A 495 -4.20 -38.46 4.38
CA TYR A 495 -3.29 -39.44 3.79
C TYR A 495 -3.01 -40.57 4.80
N THR A 496 -2.63 -41.74 4.30
CA THR A 496 -2.19 -42.86 5.15
C THR A 496 -0.72 -42.72 5.48
N GLY A 497 -0.40 -42.57 6.77
CA GLY A 497 0.95 -42.45 7.31
C GLY A 497 1.74 -43.76 7.27
N ALA A 498 3.03 -43.67 7.61
CA ALA A 498 3.90 -44.85 7.72
C ALA A 498 3.46 -45.80 8.86
N ASP A 499 2.72 -45.27 9.84
CA ASP A 499 2.08 -45.99 10.94
C ASP A 499 0.74 -46.66 10.54
N GLY A 500 0.30 -46.49 9.29
CA GLY A 500 -0.98 -46.99 8.79
C GLY A 500 -2.20 -46.18 9.23
N GLN A 501 -2.01 -45.10 9.99
CA GLN A 501 -3.11 -44.23 10.45
C GLN A 501 -3.43 -43.15 9.41
N LYS A 502 -4.62 -42.54 9.53
CA LYS A 502 -4.99 -41.38 8.73
C LYS A 502 -4.45 -40.11 9.37
N HIS A 503 -3.67 -39.37 8.62
CA HIS A 503 -3.11 -38.07 8.99
C HIS A 503 -3.62 -36.99 8.05
N ARG A 504 -3.62 -35.74 8.50
CA ARG A 504 -4.02 -34.59 7.68
C ARG A 504 -2.78 -33.99 7.00
N PRO A 505 -2.82 -33.72 5.67
CA PRO A 505 -1.72 -33.02 5.01
C PRO A 505 -1.73 -31.54 5.39
N ILE A 506 -0.55 -30.93 5.35
CA ILE A 506 -0.42 -29.47 5.37
C ILE A 506 -0.45 -28.98 3.94
N MET A 507 -1.11 -27.85 3.70
CA MET A 507 -1.10 -27.21 2.40
C MET A 507 -0.23 -25.96 2.40
N LEU A 508 0.55 -25.79 1.35
CA LEU A 508 1.20 -24.54 1.00
C LEU A 508 0.55 -24.00 -0.27
N ASN A 509 -0.04 -22.81 -0.14
CA ASN A 509 -0.51 -22.01 -1.27
C ASN A 509 0.68 -21.18 -1.78
N GLN A 510 0.96 -21.26 -3.07
CA GLN A 510 1.94 -20.39 -3.70
C GLN A 510 1.40 -19.74 -4.97
N ASN A 511 1.81 -18.49 -5.18
CA ASN A 511 1.79 -17.84 -6.47
C ASN A 511 3.22 -17.37 -6.75
N SER A 512 3.77 -17.68 -7.93
CA SER A 512 5.06 -17.13 -8.35
C SER A 512 4.92 -15.70 -8.88
N ASP A 513 3.72 -15.36 -9.35
CA ASP A 513 3.27 -14.00 -9.63
C ASP A 513 1.72 -13.87 -9.56
N LYS A 514 1.23 -13.18 -8.53
CA LYS A 514 -0.19 -12.98 -8.13
C LYS A 514 -1.20 -12.84 -9.27
N ALA A 515 -0.81 -12.34 -10.43
CA ALA A 515 -1.54 -12.56 -11.66
C ALA A 515 -0.56 -12.68 -12.83
N PHE A 516 -0.83 -13.56 -13.79
CA PHE A 516 -0.17 -13.56 -15.11
C PHE A 516 -0.30 -12.19 -15.82
N ASN A 517 -1.25 -11.36 -15.40
CA ASN A 517 -1.40 -9.99 -15.86
C ASN A 517 -0.41 -9.01 -15.19
N GLY A 518 0.06 -9.32 -13.97
CA GLY A 518 1.12 -8.63 -13.24
C GLY A 518 2.49 -8.82 -13.90
N THR A 519 2.92 -10.05 -14.19
CA THR A 519 4.18 -10.29 -14.94
C THR A 519 4.10 -9.72 -16.36
N LYS A 520 2.94 -9.78 -17.04
CA LYS A 520 2.75 -9.06 -18.31
C LYS A 520 2.93 -7.55 -18.14
N HIS A 521 2.35 -6.97 -17.09
CA HIS A 521 2.52 -5.56 -16.77
C HIS A 521 4.01 -5.22 -16.54
N HIS A 522 4.69 -5.95 -15.66
CA HIS A 522 6.09 -5.71 -15.33
C HIS A 522 7.03 -5.98 -16.51
N THR A 523 6.78 -7.01 -17.32
CA THR A 523 7.56 -7.32 -18.54
C THR A 523 7.44 -6.23 -19.60
N VAL A 524 6.22 -5.70 -19.82
CA VAL A 524 5.99 -4.60 -20.77
C VAL A 524 6.63 -3.29 -20.28
N GLN A 525 6.68 -3.04 -18.96
CA GLN A 525 7.32 -1.85 -18.41
C GLN A 525 8.85 -1.95 -18.34
N HIS A 526 9.41 -3.14 -18.09
CA HIS A 526 10.82 -3.35 -17.79
C HIS A 526 11.69 -3.47 -19.07
N ASN A 527 11.19 -4.12 -20.12
CA ASN A 527 12.00 -4.47 -21.32
C ASN A 527 12.10 -3.36 -22.38
N ARG A 528 11.93 -2.08 -22.00
CA ARG A 528 12.20 -0.92 -22.88
C ARG A 528 13.43 -0.12 -22.43
N THR A 529 14.34 -0.77 -21.70
CA THR A 529 15.75 -0.39 -21.58
C THR A 529 16.54 -1.08 -22.67
#